data_AF-A0A346Y325-F1
#
_entry.id   AF-A0A346Y325-F1
#
_cell.length_a   1.000
_cell.length_b   1.000
_cell.length_c   1.000
_cell.angle_alpha   90.00
_cell.angle_beta   90.00
_cell.angle_gamma   90.00
#
_symmetry.space_group_name_H-M   'P 1'
#
loop_
_entity.id
_entity.type
_entity.pdbx_description
1 polymer ?
#
loop_
_entity_poly.entity_id
_entity_poly.type
_entity_poly.pdbx_seq_one_letter_code
_entity_poly.pdbx_strand_id
1 'polypeptide(L)'
;MTVMLLITLVSGLAWSTYWGPHVTSIANAISPNVWTDAPPSGAGTRGDLDRLGNQTNWNTHDQHLPASGGVAAGEDAPAPIGLDSIAAIAEEEGMLPGWTAFLASNSEGAGGEIVHGSVTVSNSWPRKTGEARDLYLDQFTGETLGGQDVYGYGTVSRGLDTLVSTHMGTQLGIASRILMTALCIFAIWSVVTALMMFRKRRAPGSTGLPARRTQARPTRSVGLFALALGLAFPQWAVSALAVLGLDRAVGSLRSRRAAA
;
A
#
# COMPACT_ATOMS: atom_id res chain seq x y z
N MET A 1 6.02 8.15 23.04
CA MET A 1 6.40 8.44 21.64
C MET A 1 7.10 7.25 20.98
N THR A 2 8.22 6.75 21.51
CA THR A 2 9.00 5.65 20.89
C THR A 2 8.19 4.37 20.64
N VAL A 3 7.41 3.92 21.63
CA VAL A 3 6.55 2.73 21.47
C VAL A 3 5.52 2.94 20.37
N MET A 4 4.90 4.11 20.33
CA MET A 4 3.89 4.46 19.32
C MET A 4 4.52 4.51 17.92
N LEU A 5 5.72 5.08 17.80
CA LEU A 5 6.48 5.08 16.55
C LEU A 5 6.82 3.67 16.09
N LEU A 6 7.25 2.78 16.99
CA LEU A 6 7.52 1.38 16.66
C LEU A 6 6.26 0.66 16.17
N ILE A 7 5.14 0.84 16.85
CA ILE A 7 3.85 0.27 16.42
C ILE A 7 3.48 0.79 15.03
N THR A 8 3.59 2.10 14.78
CA THR A 8 3.30 2.68 13.46
C THR A 8 4.28 2.21 12.38
N LEU A 9 5.55 2.01 12.71
CA LEU A 9 6.54 1.48 11.77
C LEU A 9 6.22 0.04 11.39
N VAL A 10 5.94 -0.82 12.38
CA VAL A 10 5.61 -2.23 12.15
C VAL A 10 4.30 -2.35 11.37
N SER A 11 3.28 -1.57 11.71
CA SER A 11 2.05 -1.58 10.93
C SER A 11 2.32 -1.14 9.51
N GLY A 12 3.06 -0.04 9.29
CA GLY A 12 3.44 0.47 7.96
C GLY A 12 4.10 -0.56 7.03
N LEU A 13 4.84 -1.52 7.59
CA LEU A 13 5.45 -2.59 6.80
C LEU A 13 4.41 -3.52 6.16
N ALA A 14 3.29 -3.77 6.84
CA ALA A 14 2.27 -4.73 6.41
C ALA A 14 1.56 -4.35 5.09
N TRP A 15 1.60 -3.08 4.68
CA TRP A 15 1.08 -2.62 3.37
C TRP A 15 2.13 -1.85 2.55
N SER A 16 3.41 -1.96 2.93
CA SER A 16 4.47 -1.37 2.11
C SER A 16 4.62 -2.13 0.80
N THR A 17 5.06 -1.46 -0.26
CA THR A 17 5.20 -2.06 -1.61
C THR A 17 6.04 -3.33 -1.62
N TYR A 18 7.06 -3.43 -0.76
CA TYR A 18 7.91 -4.62 -0.67
C TYR A 18 7.35 -5.70 0.25
N TRP A 19 6.98 -5.35 1.49
CA TRP A 19 6.55 -6.36 2.48
C TRP A 19 5.08 -6.75 2.37
N GLY A 20 4.22 -5.90 1.80
CA GLY A 20 2.77 -6.14 1.70
C GLY A 20 2.42 -7.48 1.06
N PRO A 21 2.91 -7.79 -0.16
CA PRO A 21 2.64 -9.08 -0.80
C PRO A 21 3.11 -10.28 0.02
N HIS A 22 4.28 -10.18 0.68
CA HIS A 22 4.79 -11.25 1.54
C HIS A 22 3.91 -11.46 2.79
N VAL A 23 3.47 -10.37 3.42
CA VAL A 23 2.59 -10.43 4.60
C VAL A 23 1.23 -11.01 4.20
N THR A 24 0.66 -10.58 3.08
CA THR A 24 -0.60 -11.12 2.55
C THR A 24 -0.49 -12.60 2.22
N SER A 25 0.60 -13.04 1.58
CA SER A 25 0.86 -14.45 1.28
C SER A 25 0.92 -15.30 2.55
N ILE A 26 1.65 -14.84 3.58
CA ILE A 26 1.73 -15.54 4.88
C ILE A 26 0.36 -15.55 5.57
N ALA A 27 -0.37 -14.44 5.55
CA ALA A 27 -1.71 -14.34 6.14
C ALA A 27 -2.67 -15.34 5.51
N ASN A 28 -2.69 -15.43 4.18
CA ASN A 28 -3.50 -16.38 3.42
C ASN A 28 -3.10 -17.84 3.69
N ALA A 29 -1.81 -18.13 3.93
CA ALA A 29 -1.37 -19.48 4.26
C ALA A 29 -1.82 -19.94 5.67
N ILE A 30 -1.89 -19.01 6.64
CA ILE A 30 -2.28 -19.30 8.02
C ILE A 30 -3.80 -19.30 8.19
N SER A 31 -4.47 -18.29 7.64
CA SER A 31 -5.91 -18.11 7.72
C SER A 31 -6.39 -17.60 6.36
N PRO A 32 -6.77 -18.50 5.44
CA PRO A 32 -7.25 -18.13 4.12
C PRO A 32 -8.44 -17.18 4.20
N ASN A 33 -8.45 -16.19 3.32
CA ASN A 33 -9.66 -15.41 3.04
C ASN A 33 -10.63 -16.25 2.20
N VAL A 34 -11.93 -16.06 2.43
CA VAL A 34 -13.00 -16.62 1.60
C VAL A 34 -13.33 -15.59 0.53
N TRP A 35 -13.19 -15.99 -0.72
CA TRP A 35 -13.42 -15.15 -1.90
C TRP A 35 -14.64 -15.63 -2.67
N THR A 36 -15.22 -14.74 -3.45
CA THR A 36 -16.26 -15.08 -4.43
C THR A 36 -15.69 -15.95 -5.53
N ASP A 37 -16.29 -17.12 -5.74
CA ASP A 37 -15.93 -18.05 -6.80
C ASP A 37 -16.63 -17.62 -8.10
N ALA A 38 -16.05 -16.61 -8.77
CA ALA A 38 -16.55 -16.09 -10.03
C ALA A 38 -15.49 -16.24 -11.14
N PRO A 39 -15.88 -16.57 -12.39
CA PRO A 39 -14.93 -16.71 -13.49
C PRO A 39 -14.10 -15.43 -13.69
N PRO A 40 -12.77 -15.50 -13.80
CA PRO A 40 -11.94 -14.31 -13.99
C PRO A 40 -12.14 -13.71 -15.39
N SER A 41 -12.21 -12.39 -15.46
CA SER A 41 -12.43 -11.62 -16.70
C SER A 41 -11.21 -11.47 -17.61
N GLY A 42 -10.02 -11.90 -17.18
CA GLY A 42 -8.76 -11.58 -17.87
C GLY A 42 -8.37 -10.10 -17.83
N ALA A 43 -9.24 -9.21 -17.32
CA ALA A 43 -9.03 -7.75 -17.23
C ALA A 43 -8.02 -7.33 -16.15
N GLY A 44 -7.28 -8.30 -15.61
CA GLY A 44 -6.31 -8.10 -14.54
C GLY A 44 -6.89 -8.37 -13.15
N THR A 45 -6.27 -7.69 -12.19
CA THR A 45 -6.57 -7.79 -10.76
C THR A 45 -7.15 -6.48 -10.27
N ARG A 46 -7.66 -6.51 -9.05
CA ARG A 46 -8.18 -5.32 -8.38
C ARG A 46 -7.14 -4.22 -8.19
N GLY A 47 -5.87 -4.60 -8.07
CA GLY A 47 -4.75 -3.67 -7.98
C GLY A 47 -4.58 -2.81 -9.21
N ASP A 48 -4.92 -3.35 -10.39
CA ASP A 48 -4.85 -2.61 -11.65
C ASP A 48 -5.91 -1.49 -11.73
N LEU A 49 -6.89 -1.51 -10.82
CA LEU A 49 -7.89 -0.46 -10.68
C LEU A 49 -7.45 0.67 -9.72
N ASP A 50 -6.31 0.57 -9.04
CA ASP A 50 -5.78 1.66 -8.21
C ASP A 50 -5.20 2.76 -9.12
N ARG A 51 -6.00 3.82 -9.31
CA ARG A 51 -5.67 4.93 -10.22
C ARG A 51 -6.17 6.27 -9.70
N LEU A 52 -5.44 7.33 -10.04
CA LEU A 52 -5.83 8.73 -9.81
C LEU A 52 -6.14 9.08 -8.34
N GLY A 53 -5.53 8.35 -7.38
CA GLY A 53 -5.74 8.57 -5.95
C GLY A 53 -6.94 7.81 -5.35
N ASN A 54 -7.70 7.09 -6.18
CA ASN A 54 -8.73 6.16 -5.71
C ASN A 54 -8.10 4.80 -5.45
N GLN A 55 -7.70 4.60 -4.20
CA GLN A 55 -7.03 3.37 -3.78
C GLN A 55 -8.03 2.25 -3.57
N THR A 56 -7.76 1.11 -4.20
CA THR A 56 -8.45 -0.14 -3.87
C THR A 56 -7.95 -0.67 -2.54
N ASN A 57 -8.71 -1.58 -1.92
CA ASN A 57 -8.29 -2.11 -0.63
C ASN A 57 -7.05 -3.00 -0.78
N TRP A 58 -6.01 -2.71 0.01
CA TRP A 58 -4.68 -3.34 -0.03
C TRP A 58 -4.71 -4.88 0.04
N ASN A 59 -5.65 -5.46 0.78
CA ASN A 59 -5.75 -6.91 0.97
C ASN A 59 -6.52 -7.63 -0.15
N THR A 60 -7.19 -6.88 -1.01
CA THR A 60 -7.92 -7.40 -2.18
C THR A 60 -7.17 -7.12 -3.49
N HIS A 61 -5.97 -6.55 -3.41
CA HIS A 61 -5.21 -6.07 -4.56
C HIS A 61 -4.92 -7.19 -5.58
N ASP A 62 -4.62 -8.40 -5.11
CA ASP A 62 -4.28 -9.54 -5.97
C ASP A 62 -5.52 -10.32 -6.46
N GLN A 63 -6.74 -9.86 -6.14
CA GLN A 63 -7.97 -10.56 -6.54
C GLN A 63 -8.28 -10.30 -8.01
N HIS A 64 -8.59 -11.37 -8.76
CA HIS A 64 -9.05 -11.25 -10.12
C HIS A 64 -10.43 -10.62 -10.19
N LEU A 65 -10.63 -9.76 -11.19
CA LEU A 65 -11.94 -9.17 -11.45
C LEU A 65 -12.84 -10.21 -12.11
N PRO A 66 -14.07 -10.44 -11.58
CA PRO A 66 -15.05 -11.32 -12.22
C PRO A 66 -15.38 -10.87 -13.64
N ALA A 67 -15.62 -11.84 -14.52
CA ALA A 67 -16.18 -11.63 -15.85
C ALA A 67 -17.65 -11.24 -15.73
N SER A 68 -18.06 -10.22 -16.48
CA SER A 68 -19.47 -9.97 -16.77
C SER A 68 -19.94 -11.03 -17.78
N GLY A 69 -21.10 -11.63 -17.52
CA GLY A 69 -21.48 -12.92 -18.09
C GLY A 69 -22.98 -13.15 -18.15
N GLY A 70 -23.73 -12.16 -18.65
CA GLY A 70 -25.18 -12.29 -18.90
C GLY A 70 -25.58 -12.23 -20.37
N VAL A 71 -24.66 -11.89 -21.28
CA VAL A 71 -24.97 -11.64 -22.70
C VAL A 71 -23.85 -12.20 -23.56
N ALA A 72 -24.20 -12.86 -24.67
CA ALA A 72 -23.26 -13.56 -25.53
C ALA A 72 -22.05 -12.66 -25.85
N ALA A 73 -20.87 -13.11 -25.45
CA ALA A 73 -19.62 -12.44 -25.76
C ALA A 73 -19.50 -12.28 -27.28
N GLY A 74 -19.46 -11.04 -27.77
CA GLY A 74 -19.47 -10.71 -29.19
C GLY A 74 -19.83 -9.24 -29.45
N GLU A 75 -19.80 -8.84 -30.72
CA GLU A 75 -20.08 -7.46 -31.17
C GLU A 75 -21.53 -7.00 -30.88
N ASP A 76 -22.43 -7.92 -30.55
CA ASP A 76 -23.85 -7.67 -30.23
C ASP A 76 -24.13 -7.51 -28.72
N ALA A 77 -23.09 -7.30 -27.90
CA ALA A 77 -23.28 -7.03 -26.47
C ALA A 77 -24.08 -5.72 -26.25
N PRO A 78 -25.02 -5.68 -25.29
CA PRO A 78 -25.81 -4.49 -25.03
C PRO A 78 -24.93 -3.38 -24.46
N ALA A 79 -25.42 -2.14 -24.52
CA ALA A 79 -24.72 -1.03 -23.88
C ALA A 79 -24.57 -1.30 -22.37
N PRO A 80 -23.39 -1.02 -21.76
CA PRO A 80 -23.22 -1.09 -20.32
C PRO A 80 -24.22 -0.21 -19.57
N ILE A 81 -24.58 -0.62 -18.35
CA ILE A 81 -25.48 0.17 -17.50
C ILE A 81 -24.88 1.54 -17.18
N GLY A 82 -25.76 2.53 -17.01
CA GLY A 82 -25.37 3.89 -16.66
C GLY A 82 -24.85 3.99 -15.22
N LEU A 83 -24.07 5.04 -14.94
CA LEU A 83 -23.58 5.34 -13.59
C LEU A 83 -24.72 5.56 -12.59
N ASP A 84 -25.86 6.10 -13.03
CA ASP A 84 -27.04 6.29 -12.18
C ASP A 84 -27.64 4.95 -11.72
N SER A 85 -27.63 3.94 -12.58
CA SER A 85 -28.06 2.58 -12.23
C SER A 85 -27.09 1.93 -11.24
N ILE A 86 -25.78 2.08 -11.47
CA ILE A 86 -24.75 1.61 -10.54
C ILE A 86 -24.93 2.27 -9.18
N ALA A 87 -25.22 3.57 -9.14
CA ALA A 87 -25.44 4.31 -7.91
C ALA A 87 -26.69 3.82 -7.16
N ALA A 88 -27.79 3.59 -7.87
CA ALA A 88 -29.01 3.04 -7.28
C ALA A 88 -28.78 1.64 -6.69
N ILE A 89 -28.08 0.75 -7.43
CA ILE A 89 -27.72 -0.59 -6.95
C ILE A 89 -26.82 -0.51 -5.72
N ALA A 90 -25.81 0.38 -5.73
CA ALA A 90 -24.91 0.56 -4.60
C ALA A 90 -25.66 1.03 -3.33
N GLU A 91 -26.64 1.92 -3.47
CA GLU A 91 -27.49 2.36 -2.37
C GLU A 91 -28.40 1.23 -1.86
N GLU A 92 -29.02 0.47 -2.77
CA GLU A 92 -29.87 -0.69 -2.44
C GLU A 92 -29.08 -1.78 -1.71
N GLU A 93 -27.86 -2.05 -2.15
CA GLU A 93 -26.94 -3.00 -1.52
C GLU A 93 -26.35 -2.47 -0.20
N GLY A 94 -26.57 -1.21 0.15
CA GLY A 94 -26.14 -0.61 1.41
C GLY A 94 -24.66 -0.22 1.45
N MET A 95 -24.09 0.18 0.32
CA MET A 95 -22.75 0.78 0.27
C MET A 95 -22.72 2.11 1.03
N LEU A 96 -21.59 2.41 1.69
CA LEU A 96 -21.48 3.60 2.52
C LEU A 96 -21.26 4.85 1.66
N PRO A 97 -21.78 6.03 2.07
CA PRO A 97 -21.52 7.28 1.37
C PRO A 97 -20.03 7.52 1.16
N GLY A 98 -19.65 7.91 -0.06
CA GLY A 98 -18.26 8.05 -0.46
C GLY A 98 -17.64 6.76 -1.02
N TRP A 99 -18.44 5.77 -1.37
CA TRP A 99 -18.01 4.62 -2.19
C TRP A 99 -17.47 5.06 -3.55
N THR A 100 -16.64 4.20 -4.16
CA THR A 100 -16.07 4.41 -5.49
C THR A 100 -16.46 3.25 -6.41
N ALA A 101 -16.92 3.57 -7.62
CA ALA A 101 -17.07 2.60 -8.70
C ALA A 101 -15.82 2.61 -9.59
N PHE A 102 -15.31 1.41 -9.85
CA PHE A 102 -14.21 1.15 -10.77
C PHE A 102 -14.76 0.38 -11.97
N LEU A 103 -14.60 0.99 -13.13
CA LEU A 103 -14.92 0.36 -14.41
C LEU A 103 -13.66 -0.36 -14.88
N ALA A 104 -13.77 -1.68 -15.05
CA ALA A 104 -12.72 -2.51 -15.61
C ALA A 104 -12.66 -2.34 -17.14
N SER A 105 -11.46 -2.49 -17.71
CA SER A 105 -11.31 -2.59 -19.16
C SER A 105 -11.76 -3.97 -19.65
N ASN A 106 -12.21 -4.06 -20.89
CA ASN A 106 -12.39 -5.35 -21.56
C ASN A 106 -11.03 -5.98 -21.87
N SER A 107 -10.96 -7.30 -21.90
CA SER A 107 -9.76 -8.06 -22.26
C SER A 107 -10.04 -9.06 -23.39
N GLU A 108 -8.99 -9.59 -24.00
CA GLU A 108 -9.08 -10.66 -24.99
C GLU A 108 -8.89 -12.01 -24.29
N GLY A 109 -9.85 -12.91 -24.47
CA GLY A 109 -9.85 -14.26 -23.94
C GLY A 109 -8.94 -15.21 -24.73
N ALA A 110 -8.76 -16.42 -24.22
CA ALA A 110 -7.80 -17.38 -24.78
C ALA A 110 -8.17 -17.86 -26.20
N GLY A 111 -9.43 -17.72 -26.60
CA GLY A 111 -9.93 -18.03 -27.95
C GLY A 111 -10.09 -16.82 -28.87
N GLY A 112 -9.65 -15.61 -28.45
CA GLY A 112 -9.83 -14.36 -29.20
C GLY A 112 -11.18 -13.67 -28.96
N GLU A 113 -12.03 -14.22 -28.08
CA GLU A 113 -13.28 -13.58 -27.64
C GLU A 113 -13.01 -12.35 -26.76
N ILE A 114 -13.85 -11.33 -26.85
CA ILE A 114 -13.79 -10.20 -25.90
C ILE A 114 -14.43 -10.65 -24.59
N VAL A 115 -13.66 -10.59 -23.50
CA VAL A 115 -14.14 -10.81 -22.14
C VAL A 115 -14.37 -9.47 -21.47
N HIS A 116 -15.58 -9.28 -20.98
CA HIS A 116 -16.02 -8.07 -20.33
C HIS A 116 -15.73 -8.11 -18.84
N GLY A 117 -15.08 -7.07 -18.31
CA GLY A 117 -14.85 -6.94 -16.87
C GLY A 117 -16.14 -6.56 -16.12
N SER A 118 -16.23 -6.94 -14.86
CA SER A 118 -17.29 -6.45 -13.95
C SER A 118 -17.02 -5.02 -13.49
N VAL A 119 -18.09 -4.33 -13.10
CA VAL A 119 -17.99 -3.06 -12.38
C VAL A 119 -17.75 -3.36 -10.91
N THR A 120 -16.66 -2.84 -10.36
CA THR A 120 -16.35 -3.00 -8.94
C THR A 120 -16.81 -1.78 -8.16
N VAL A 121 -17.74 -1.96 -7.22
CA VAL A 121 -18.14 -0.91 -6.27
C VAL A 121 -17.47 -1.20 -4.92
N SER A 122 -16.76 -0.23 -4.36
CA SER A 122 -16.00 -0.41 -3.12
C SER A 122 -16.27 0.70 -2.11
N ASN A 123 -16.38 0.33 -0.84
CA ASN A 123 -16.31 1.29 0.25
C ASN A 123 -14.86 1.81 0.32
N SER A 124 -14.68 3.05 -0.16
CA SER A 124 -13.39 3.67 -0.40
C SER A 124 -12.46 3.60 0.82
N TRP A 125 -11.22 3.26 0.56
CA TRP A 125 -10.15 3.31 1.56
C TRP A 125 -9.60 4.76 1.64
N PRO A 126 -9.23 5.28 2.83
CA PRO A 126 -9.19 4.64 4.15
C PRO A 126 -10.53 4.70 4.92
N ARG A 127 -10.85 3.61 5.61
CA ARG A 127 -12.09 3.42 6.38
C ARG A 127 -11.86 2.56 7.63
N LYS A 128 -12.90 2.30 8.44
CA LYS A 128 -12.79 1.31 9.52
C LYS A 128 -12.73 -0.10 8.94
N THR A 129 -12.17 -1.02 9.70
CA THR A 129 -12.16 -2.43 9.30
C THR A 129 -13.56 -2.95 9.11
N GLY A 130 -14.48 -2.72 10.07
CA GLY A 130 -15.87 -3.17 10.00
C GLY A 130 -16.69 -2.66 8.81
N GLU A 131 -16.17 -1.65 8.09
CA GLU A 131 -16.83 -1.01 6.95
C GLU A 131 -16.33 -1.61 5.62
N ALA A 132 -15.51 -2.67 5.63
CA ALA A 132 -15.06 -3.32 4.40
C ALA A 132 -16.19 -3.95 3.63
N ARG A 133 -16.39 -3.44 2.43
CA ARG A 133 -17.29 -4.04 1.47
C ARG A 133 -16.88 -3.67 0.06
N ASP A 134 -16.96 -4.69 -0.78
CA ASP A 134 -16.64 -4.68 -2.18
C ASP A 134 -17.72 -5.49 -2.89
N LEU A 135 -18.25 -4.97 -3.99
CA LEU A 135 -19.27 -5.59 -4.81
C LEU A 135 -18.78 -5.65 -6.25
N TYR A 136 -19.06 -6.76 -6.92
CA TYR A 136 -18.81 -6.94 -8.33
C TYR A 136 -20.15 -7.03 -9.03
N LEU A 137 -20.44 -6.07 -9.90
CA LEU A 137 -21.67 -5.99 -10.65
C LEU A 137 -21.40 -6.38 -12.10
N ASP A 138 -22.30 -7.14 -12.69
CA ASP A 138 -22.31 -7.39 -14.13
C ASP A 138 -22.53 -6.06 -14.85
N GLN A 139 -21.65 -5.73 -15.79
CA GLN A 139 -21.65 -4.42 -16.42
C GLN A 139 -22.86 -4.15 -17.32
N PHE A 140 -23.63 -5.18 -17.69
CA PHE A 140 -24.75 -5.07 -18.63
C PHE A 140 -26.11 -5.17 -17.95
N THR A 141 -26.22 -6.09 -16.98
CA THR A 141 -27.47 -6.37 -16.27
C THR A 141 -27.55 -5.64 -14.93
N GLY A 142 -26.40 -5.30 -14.34
CA GLY A 142 -26.32 -4.78 -12.97
C GLY A 142 -26.49 -5.85 -11.90
N GLU A 143 -26.54 -7.14 -12.27
CA GLU A 143 -26.63 -8.24 -11.30
C GLU A 143 -25.36 -8.30 -10.44
N THR A 144 -25.54 -8.51 -9.12
CA THR A 144 -24.42 -8.71 -8.20
C THR A 144 -23.80 -10.08 -8.42
N LEU A 145 -22.66 -10.12 -9.12
CA LEU A 145 -21.86 -11.33 -9.38
C LEU A 145 -21.20 -11.87 -8.11
N GLY A 146 -20.99 -11.00 -7.12
CA GLY A 146 -20.46 -11.37 -5.82
C GLY A 146 -20.03 -10.15 -5.02
N GLY A 147 -19.65 -10.38 -3.76
CA GLY A 147 -19.06 -9.35 -2.93
C GLY A 147 -18.07 -9.91 -1.92
N GLN A 148 -17.15 -9.05 -1.50
CA GLN A 148 -16.24 -9.30 -0.41
C GLN A 148 -16.57 -8.36 0.74
N ASP A 149 -16.74 -8.90 1.94
CA ASP A 149 -16.82 -8.13 3.17
C ASP A 149 -15.70 -8.50 4.14
N VAL A 150 -15.69 -7.85 5.30
CA VAL A 150 -14.76 -8.12 6.42
C VAL A 150 -14.85 -9.55 6.92
N TYR A 151 -16.02 -10.18 6.81
CA TYR A 151 -16.28 -11.49 7.36
C TYR A 151 -15.75 -12.60 6.43
N GLY A 152 -15.63 -12.31 5.15
CA GLY A 152 -14.84 -13.13 4.22
C GLY A 152 -13.32 -13.02 4.47
N TYR A 153 -12.85 -12.12 5.36
CA TYR A 153 -11.43 -12.10 5.71
C TYR A 153 -11.06 -13.19 6.72
N GLY A 154 -9.95 -13.86 6.44
CA GLY A 154 -9.23 -14.66 7.40
C GLY A 154 -8.86 -13.83 8.64
N THR A 155 -8.77 -14.49 9.79
CA THR A 155 -8.51 -13.85 11.09
C THR A 155 -7.24 -12.99 11.09
N VAL A 156 -6.18 -13.44 10.41
CA VAL A 156 -4.93 -12.69 10.26
C VAL A 156 -5.14 -11.45 9.40
N SER A 157 -5.80 -11.58 8.24
CA SER A 157 -6.10 -10.45 7.35
C SER A 157 -7.00 -9.41 8.02
N ARG A 158 -8.01 -9.83 8.81
CA ARG A 158 -8.85 -8.94 9.60
C ARG A 158 -8.06 -8.20 10.69
N GLY A 159 -7.14 -8.89 11.36
CA GLY A 159 -6.26 -8.29 12.37
C GLY A 159 -5.31 -7.27 11.76
N LEU A 160 -4.72 -7.59 10.61
CA LEU A 160 -3.87 -6.67 9.86
C LEU A 160 -4.66 -5.46 9.37
N ASP A 161 -5.86 -5.65 8.82
CA ASP A 161 -6.71 -4.54 8.39
C ASP A 161 -7.05 -3.61 9.57
N THR A 162 -7.34 -4.19 10.74
CA THR A 162 -7.57 -3.42 11.98
C THR A 162 -6.34 -2.61 12.39
N LEU A 163 -5.16 -3.21 12.26
CA LEU A 163 -3.89 -2.55 12.53
C LEU A 163 -3.64 -1.40 11.55
N VAL A 164 -3.94 -1.59 10.26
CA VAL A 164 -3.84 -0.55 9.21
C VAL A 164 -4.82 0.59 9.47
N SER A 165 -6.10 0.29 9.68
CA SER A 165 -7.12 1.30 10.01
C SER A 165 -6.78 2.07 11.29
N THR A 166 -6.12 1.41 12.25
CA THR A 166 -5.62 2.08 13.46
C THR A 166 -4.47 3.03 13.11
N HIS A 167 -3.49 2.58 12.31
CA HIS A 167 -2.38 3.42 11.85
C HIS A 167 -2.87 4.64 11.05
N MET A 168 -3.83 4.45 10.15
CA MET A 168 -4.43 5.52 9.35
C MET A 168 -5.30 6.47 10.19
N GLY A 169 -5.58 6.13 11.44
CA GLY A 169 -6.36 6.95 12.34
C GLY A 169 -7.88 6.85 12.11
N THR A 170 -8.37 5.86 11.36
CA THR A 170 -9.81 5.71 11.04
C THR A 170 -10.56 4.82 12.02
N GLN A 171 -9.88 3.86 12.67
CA GLN A 171 -10.54 2.80 13.42
C GLN A 171 -11.37 3.27 14.63
N LEU A 172 -10.87 4.24 15.42
CA LEU A 172 -11.55 4.77 16.61
C LEU A 172 -12.16 6.16 16.38
N GLY A 173 -12.39 6.52 15.11
CA GLY A 173 -12.95 7.82 14.73
C GLY A 173 -12.07 8.99 15.17
N ILE A 174 -12.66 9.97 15.88
CA ILE A 174 -11.96 11.20 16.25
C ILE A 174 -10.78 10.96 17.18
N ALA A 175 -10.86 9.96 18.07
CA ALA A 175 -9.78 9.66 19.02
C ALA A 175 -8.50 9.22 18.29
N SER A 176 -8.63 8.31 17.32
CA SER A 176 -7.49 7.86 16.51
C SER A 176 -6.95 8.97 15.61
N ARG A 177 -7.81 9.85 15.07
CA ARG A 177 -7.38 11.02 14.30
C ARG A 177 -6.55 12.00 15.13
N ILE A 178 -7.01 12.33 16.34
CA ILE A 178 -6.26 13.21 17.26
C ILE A 178 -4.92 12.58 17.62
N LEU A 179 -4.91 11.29 17.95
CA LEU A 179 -3.70 10.57 18.34
C LEU A 179 -2.65 10.57 17.21
N MET A 180 -3.07 10.25 15.98
CA MET A 180 -2.17 10.23 14.82
C MET A 180 -1.71 11.63 14.43
N THR A 181 -2.59 12.64 14.54
CA THR A 181 -2.22 14.05 14.33
C THR A 181 -1.16 14.50 15.34
N ALA A 182 -1.35 14.19 16.62
CA ALA A 182 -0.37 14.50 17.66
C ALA A 182 0.96 13.77 17.40
N LEU A 183 0.93 12.50 16.98
CA LEU A 183 2.14 11.76 16.61
C LEU A 183 2.90 12.45 15.48
N CYS A 184 2.20 12.89 14.42
CA CYS A 184 2.79 13.63 13.30
C CYS A 184 3.42 14.95 13.77
N ILE A 185 2.72 15.72 14.60
CA ILE A 185 3.23 16.98 15.16
C ILE A 185 4.50 16.72 15.99
N PHE A 186 4.49 15.71 16.86
CA PHE A 186 5.66 15.37 17.68
C PHE A 186 6.83 14.86 16.85
N ALA A 187 6.57 14.09 15.79
CA ALA A 187 7.62 13.64 14.87
C ALA A 187 8.26 14.83 14.13
N ILE A 188 7.44 15.74 13.58
CA ILE A 188 7.93 16.97 12.93
C ILE A 188 8.72 17.82 13.93
N TRP A 189 8.18 18.04 15.12
CA TRP A 189 8.86 18.76 16.19
C TRP A 189 10.21 18.12 16.52
N SER A 190 10.26 16.79 16.63
CA SER A 190 11.50 16.04 16.90
C SER A 190 12.55 16.27 15.80
N VAL A 191 12.16 16.26 14.53
CA VAL A 191 13.08 16.51 13.40
C VAL A 191 13.56 17.97 13.41
N VAL A 192 12.65 18.93 13.59
CA VAL A 192 12.98 20.36 13.63
C VAL A 192 13.92 20.66 14.80
N THR A 193 13.63 20.16 15.99
CA THR A 193 14.49 20.37 17.17
C THR A 193 15.84 19.68 17.02
N ALA A 194 15.91 18.47 16.45
CA ALA A 194 17.19 17.82 16.13
C ALA A 194 18.04 18.68 15.17
N LEU A 195 17.43 19.23 14.12
CA LEU A 195 18.12 20.13 13.19
C LEU A 195 18.57 21.43 13.88
N MET A 196 17.70 22.05 14.69
CA MET A 196 18.05 23.26 15.45
C MET A 196 19.20 23.01 16.42
N MET A 197 19.16 21.93 17.19
CA MET A 197 20.23 21.53 18.12
C MET A 197 21.53 21.24 17.36
N PHE A 198 21.47 20.55 16.23
CA PHE A 198 22.62 20.31 15.37
C PHE A 198 23.25 21.62 14.88
N ARG A 199 22.44 22.57 14.40
CA ARG A 199 22.93 23.88 13.95
C ARG A 199 23.51 24.72 15.08
N LYS A 200 22.92 24.69 16.28
CA LYS A 200 23.43 25.42 17.45
C LYS A 200 24.74 24.84 17.99
N ARG A 201 24.91 23.52 17.94
CA ARG A 201 26.12 22.82 18.43
C ARG A 201 27.31 22.96 17.45
N ARG A 202 27.04 23.21 16.17
CA ARG A 202 28.06 23.36 15.13
C ARG A 202 28.87 24.65 15.34
N ALA A 203 30.19 24.52 15.45
CA ALA A 203 31.09 25.68 15.50
C ALA A 203 30.99 26.52 14.20
N PRO A 204 31.03 27.87 14.27
CA PRO A 204 31.04 28.73 13.08
C PRO A 204 32.16 28.33 12.10
N GLY A 205 31.83 28.22 10.82
CA GLY A 205 32.79 27.82 9.77
C GLY A 205 33.09 26.31 9.66
N SER A 206 32.80 25.50 10.68
CA SER A 206 32.87 24.02 10.59
C SER A 206 31.65 23.47 9.87
N THR A 207 31.64 22.22 9.41
CA THR A 207 30.42 21.51 8.93
C THR A 207 29.59 20.91 10.06
N GLY A 208 30.13 20.86 11.28
CA GLY A 208 29.49 20.20 12.44
C GLY A 208 29.50 18.67 12.36
N LEU A 209 30.05 18.11 11.27
CA LEU A 209 30.23 16.68 11.09
C LEU A 209 31.45 16.20 11.89
N PRO A 210 31.40 15.00 12.50
CA PRO A 210 32.58 14.40 13.09
C PRO A 210 33.72 14.30 12.07
N ALA A 211 34.97 14.52 12.53
CA ALA A 211 36.14 14.29 11.68
C ALA A 211 36.16 12.84 11.20
N ARG A 212 36.44 12.64 9.90
CA ARG A 212 36.53 11.29 9.32
C ARG A 212 37.63 10.53 10.05
N ARG A 213 37.28 9.46 10.75
CA ARG A 213 38.26 8.54 11.33
C ARG A 213 38.97 7.81 10.20
N THR A 214 40.21 8.19 9.90
CA THR A 214 41.00 7.67 8.77
C THR A 214 41.39 6.20 8.90
N GLN A 215 41.25 5.61 10.09
CA GLN A 215 41.73 4.25 10.43
C GLN A 215 40.64 3.32 11.00
N ALA A 216 39.38 3.78 11.13
CA ALA A 216 38.33 2.96 11.74
C ALA A 216 37.73 2.01 10.69
N ARG A 217 38.10 0.73 10.73
CA ARG A 217 37.34 -0.32 10.03
C ARG A 217 36.05 -0.58 10.80
N PRO A 218 34.88 -0.67 10.14
CA PRO A 218 33.66 -1.08 10.81
C PRO A 218 33.89 -2.47 11.41
N THR A 219 33.37 -2.68 12.63
CA THR A 219 33.43 -4.01 13.24
C THR A 219 32.66 -5.00 12.37
N ARG A 220 33.05 -6.28 12.40
CA ARG A 220 32.33 -7.34 11.68
C ARG A 220 30.84 -7.36 12.04
N SER A 221 30.49 -7.07 13.30
CA SER A 221 29.10 -6.98 13.76
C SER A 221 28.29 -5.89 13.04
N VAL A 222 28.86 -4.70 12.83
CA VAL A 222 28.20 -3.62 12.08
C VAL A 222 28.02 -4.01 10.62
N GLY A 223 29.03 -4.64 10.02
CA GLY A 223 28.94 -5.14 8.64
C GLY A 223 27.86 -6.21 8.46
N LEU A 224 27.79 -7.18 9.38
CA LEU A 224 26.75 -8.22 9.37
C LEU A 224 25.35 -7.66 9.62
N PHE A 225 25.21 -6.72 10.55
CA PHE A 225 23.93 -6.06 10.80
C PHE A 225 23.46 -5.24 9.60
N ALA A 226 24.37 -4.48 8.98
CA ALA A 226 24.08 -3.75 7.74
C ALA A 226 23.68 -4.71 6.61
N LEU A 227 24.36 -5.86 6.48
CA LEU A 227 24.00 -6.87 5.49
C LEU A 227 22.60 -7.44 5.75
N ALA A 228 22.31 -7.83 6.99
CA ALA A 228 20.99 -8.35 7.37
C ALA A 228 19.87 -7.32 7.11
N LEU A 229 20.11 -6.05 7.46
CA LEU A 229 19.18 -4.97 7.21
C LEU A 229 19.00 -4.71 5.71
N GLY A 230 20.06 -4.81 4.93
CA GLY A 230 20.00 -4.66 3.47
C GLY A 230 19.25 -5.78 2.76
N LEU A 231 19.35 -7.01 3.27
CA LEU A 231 18.57 -8.15 2.78
C LEU A 231 17.09 -8.02 3.17
N ALA A 232 16.79 -7.55 4.39
CA ALA A 232 15.43 -7.33 4.85
C ALA A 232 14.75 -6.11 4.19
N PHE A 233 15.54 -5.09 3.84
CA PHE A 233 15.06 -3.82 3.26
C PHE A 233 15.92 -3.42 2.05
N PRO A 234 15.64 -3.98 0.85
CA PRO A 234 16.46 -3.74 -0.34
C PRO A 234 16.60 -2.26 -0.72
N GLN A 235 15.54 -1.47 -0.55
CA GLN A 235 15.58 -0.02 -0.79
C GLN A 235 16.60 0.69 0.10
N TRP A 236 16.71 0.28 1.37
CA TRP A 236 17.75 0.79 2.26
C TRP A 236 19.13 0.36 1.76
N ALA A 237 19.31 -0.88 1.30
CA ALA A 237 20.59 -1.35 0.75
C ALA A 237 21.04 -0.50 -0.45
N VAL A 238 20.13 -0.22 -1.39
CA VAL A 238 20.41 0.62 -2.57
C VAL A 238 20.82 2.03 -2.14
N SER A 239 20.08 2.67 -1.24
CA SER A 239 20.42 4.01 -0.75
C SER A 239 21.76 4.04 0.00
N ALA A 240 22.05 3.02 0.83
CA ALA A 240 23.31 2.89 1.54
C ALA A 240 24.50 2.70 0.58
N LEU A 241 24.34 1.88 -0.46
CA LEU A 241 25.33 1.67 -1.51
C LEU A 241 25.56 2.94 -2.34
N ALA A 242 24.51 3.68 -2.67
CA ALA A 242 24.62 4.96 -3.36
C ALA A 242 25.40 6.00 -2.53
N VAL A 243 25.08 6.14 -1.25
CA VAL A 243 25.81 7.01 -0.31
C VAL A 243 27.27 6.58 -0.18
N LEU A 244 27.53 5.27 -0.08
CA LEU A 244 28.89 4.74 -0.02
C LEU A 244 29.68 5.03 -1.31
N GLY A 245 29.05 4.89 -2.47
CA GLY A 245 29.63 5.26 -3.76
C GLY A 245 29.98 6.73 -3.84
N LEU A 246 29.07 7.61 -3.41
CA LEU A 246 29.30 9.06 -3.34
C LEU A 246 30.44 9.41 -2.37
N ASP A 247 30.49 8.81 -1.18
CA ASP A 247 31.58 9.02 -0.22
C ASP A 247 32.95 8.65 -0.83
N ARG A 248 33.01 7.50 -1.53
CA ARG A 248 34.24 7.07 -2.20
C ARG A 248 34.63 7.98 -3.36
N ALA A 249 33.66 8.41 -4.18
CA ALA A 249 33.90 9.34 -5.28
C ALA A 249 34.45 10.68 -4.76
N VAL A 250 33.79 11.30 -3.78
CA VAL A 250 34.23 12.57 -3.17
C VAL A 250 35.60 12.41 -2.49
N GLY A 251 35.82 11.30 -1.79
CA GLY A 251 37.12 10.98 -1.19
C GLY A 251 38.25 10.91 -2.21
N SER A 252 38.01 10.22 -3.34
CA SER A 252 38.99 10.09 -4.43
C SER A 252 39.29 11.42 -5.14
N LEU A 253 38.30 12.30 -5.30
CA LEU A 253 38.48 13.62 -5.91
C LEU A 253 39.32 14.53 -5.01
N ARG A 254 39.10 14.47 -3.70
CA ARG A 254 39.87 15.24 -2.72
C ARG A 254 41.32 14.77 -2.63
N SER A 255 41.57 13.46 -2.66
CA SER A 255 42.95 12.94 -2.67
C SER A 255 43.69 13.31 -3.96
N ARG A 256 43.03 13.32 -5.11
CA ARG A 256 43.62 13.78 -6.38
C ARG A 256 43.97 15.27 -6.36
N ARG A 257 43.10 16.12 -5.82
CA ARG A 257 43.38 17.57 -5.66
C ARG A 257 44.48 17.88 -4.65
N ALA A 258 44.67 17.04 -3.63
CA ALA A 258 45.74 17.23 -2.65
C ALA A 258 47.11 16.74 -3.15
N ALA A 259 47.14 15.94 -4.22
CA ALA A 259 48.34 15.41 -4.85
C ALA A 259 48.80 16.22 -6.07
N ALA A 260 48.02 17.21 -6.50
CA ALA A 260 48.31 18.16 -7.57
C ALA A 260 48.65 19.53 -6.97
#